data_AF-A0A1P8SJF8-F1
#
_entry.id   AF-A0A1P8SJF8-F1
#
_cell.length_a   1.000
_cell.length_b   1.000
_cell.length_c   1.000
_cell.angle_alpha   90.00
_cell.angle_beta   90.00
_cell.angle_gamma   90.00
#
_symmetry.space_group_name_H-M   'P 1'
#
loop_
_entity.id
_entity.type
_entity.pdbx_description
1 polymer ?
#
loop_
_entity_poly.entity_id
_entity_poly.type
_entity_poly.pdbx_seq_one_letter_code
_entity_poly.pdbx_strand_id
1 'polypeptide(L)'
;IFHRRSLYVKEFLRYLLSEMNSPLPFPPKVHHGMTAPLSHYYIYTGHNSYLTGNQISSASSEEPIINALQRGVRVIELDMWPNSTKDDVDIMHGGTLTAPVKITK
;
A
#
# COMPACT_ATOMS: atom_id res chain seq x y z
N ILE A 1 -9.61 55.26 -10.87
CA ILE A 1 -8.47 55.03 -9.95
C ILE A 1 -8.19 53.53 -9.92
N PHE A 2 -7.17 53.05 -10.65
CA PHE A 2 -6.80 51.63 -10.64
C PHE A 2 -6.00 51.35 -9.36
N HIS A 3 -6.57 50.57 -8.44
CA HIS A 3 -5.79 50.04 -7.32
C HIS A 3 -4.81 49.00 -7.86
N ARG A 4 -3.50 49.28 -7.77
CA ARG A 4 -2.46 48.30 -8.04
C ARG A 4 -2.59 47.20 -6.98
N ARG A 5 -3.07 46.02 -7.37
CA ARG A 5 -3.04 44.84 -6.51
C ARG A 5 -1.61 44.29 -6.53
N SER A 6 -0.83 44.62 -5.51
CA SER A 6 0.53 44.10 -5.32
C SER A 6 0.64 43.41 -3.97
N LEU A 7 1.42 42.34 -3.90
CA LEU A 7 1.77 41.67 -2.66
C LEU A 7 3.07 42.26 -2.11
N TYR A 8 3.13 42.48 -0.79
CA TYR A 8 4.40 42.71 -0.11
C TYR A 8 5.23 41.42 -0.11
N VAL A 9 6.56 41.54 -0.01
CA VAL A 9 7.48 40.38 -0.02
C VAL A 9 7.05 39.30 0.97
N LYS A 10 6.62 39.69 2.17
CA LYS A 10 6.12 38.75 3.19
C LYS A 10 4.87 38.00 2.77
N GLU A 11 3.94 38.66 2.08
CA GLU A 11 2.70 38.04 1.60
C GLU A 11 2.96 37.12 0.42
N PHE A 12 3.88 37.51 -0.46
CA PHE A 12 4.34 36.66 -1.56
C PHE A 12 5.02 35.39 -1.05
N LEU A 13 5.93 35.50 -0.08
CA LEU A 13 6.56 34.33 0.55
C LEU A 13 5.53 33.46 1.28
N ARG A 14 4.54 34.08 1.95
CA ARG A 14 3.45 33.35 2.59
C ARG A 14 2.64 32.55 1.56
N TYR A 15 2.33 33.13 0.41
CA TYR A 15 1.66 32.42 -0.68
C TYR A 15 2.52 31.26 -1.21
N LEU A 16 3.79 31.52 -1.55
CA LEU A 16 4.69 30.52 -2.12
C LEU A 16 4.84 29.29 -1.22
N LEU A 17 4.85 29.49 0.10
CA LEU A 17 4.99 28.43 1.11
C LEU A 17 3.64 27.91 1.63
N SER A 18 2.52 28.45 1.13
CA SER A 18 1.18 27.99 1.52
C SER A 18 0.75 26.76 0.72
N GLU A 19 -0.23 26.05 1.26
CA GLU A 19 -0.88 24.92 0.57
C GLU A 19 -1.55 25.32 -0.75
N MET A 20 -1.85 26.61 -0.95
CA MET A 20 -2.39 27.11 -2.23
C MET A 20 -1.39 27.03 -3.38
N ASN A 21 -0.09 26.91 -3.09
CA ASN A 21 0.98 26.77 -4.07
C ASN A 21 1.69 25.41 -3.93
N SER A 22 0.97 24.37 -3.48
CA SER A 22 1.52 23.02 -3.38
C SER A 22 1.93 22.49 -4.77
N PRO A 23 3.12 21.87 -4.91
CA PRO A 23 3.58 21.31 -6.18
C PRO A 23 2.73 20.11 -6.63
N LEU A 24 2.04 19.46 -5.69
CA LEU A 24 1.17 18.33 -5.94
C LEU A 24 -0.25 18.63 -5.44
N PRO A 25 -1.30 18.21 -6.17
CA PRO A 25 -2.67 18.35 -5.71
C PRO A 25 -2.88 17.53 -4.44
N PHE A 26 -3.55 18.13 -3.46
CA PHE A 26 -3.97 17.46 -2.23
C PHE A 26 -5.50 17.52 -2.07
N PRO A 27 -6.17 16.42 -1.71
CA PRO A 27 -5.62 15.06 -1.62
C PRO A 27 -5.24 14.52 -3.01
N PRO A 28 -4.36 13.51 -3.09
CA PRO A 28 -4.07 12.84 -4.35
C PRO A 28 -5.36 12.31 -4.97
N LYS A 29 -5.56 12.56 -6.28
CA LYS A 29 -6.72 12.06 -7.01
C LYS A 29 -6.26 11.25 -8.21
N VAL A 30 -7.02 10.19 -8.50
CA VAL A 30 -6.85 9.42 -9.73
C VAL A 30 -7.21 10.32 -10.90
N HIS A 31 -6.23 10.56 -11.77
CA HIS A 31 -6.37 11.37 -12.99
C HIS A 31 -6.13 10.55 -14.26
N HIS A 32 -5.61 9.33 -14.14
CA HIS A 32 -5.48 8.38 -15.25
C HIS A 32 -6.86 7.86 -15.67
N GLY A 33 -7.03 7.56 -16.96
CA GLY A 33 -8.21 6.84 -17.43
C GLY A 33 -8.19 5.41 -16.88
N MET A 34 -9.26 4.99 -16.19
CA MET A 34 -9.36 3.69 -15.51
C MET A 34 -10.31 2.70 -16.20
N THR A 35 -10.55 2.89 -17.51
CA THR A 35 -11.50 2.07 -18.29
C THR A 35 -10.82 1.12 -19.29
N ALA A 36 -9.49 1.12 -19.37
CA ALA A 36 -8.76 0.18 -20.23
C ALA A 36 -8.71 -1.21 -19.58
N PRO A 37 -8.34 -2.27 -20.32
CA PRO A 37 -8.10 -3.60 -19.75
C PRO A 37 -7.03 -3.58 -18.65
N LEU A 38 -7.16 -4.48 -17.66
CA LEU A 38 -6.26 -4.53 -16.50
C LEU A 38 -4.78 -4.67 -16.87
N SER A 39 -4.46 -5.39 -17.95
CA SER A 39 -3.11 -5.62 -18.44
C SER A 39 -2.39 -4.34 -18.93
N HIS A 40 -3.09 -3.21 -19.04
CA HIS A 40 -2.51 -1.94 -19.46
C HIS A 40 -1.96 -1.12 -18.28
N TYR A 41 -2.14 -1.60 -17.04
CA TYR A 41 -1.75 -0.89 -15.83
C TYR A 41 -0.63 -1.62 -15.11
N TYR A 42 0.32 -0.86 -14.55
CA TYR A 42 1.17 -1.38 -13.51
C TYR A 42 0.35 -1.57 -12.23
N ILE A 43 0.53 -2.72 -11.58
CA ILE A 43 -0.20 -3.08 -10.37
C ILE A 43 0.81 -3.15 -9.23
N TYR A 44 0.51 -2.45 -8.13
CA TYR A 44 1.33 -2.57 -6.92
C TYR A 44 0.99 -3.89 -6.20
N THR A 45 1.91 -4.84 -6.23
CA THR A 45 1.73 -6.20 -5.70
C THR A 45 2.61 -6.46 -4.48
N GLY A 46 2.15 -7.32 -3.57
CA GLY A 46 2.95 -7.92 -2.49
C GLY A 46 3.35 -9.35 -2.84
N HIS A 47 4.54 -9.76 -2.43
CA HIS A 47 5.05 -11.14 -2.55
C HIS A 47 5.24 -11.71 -1.14
N ASN A 48 4.79 -12.95 -0.90
CA ASN A 48 4.74 -13.59 0.42
C ASN A 48 4.20 -12.64 1.50
N SER A 49 3.02 -12.08 1.22
CA SER A 49 2.47 -10.93 1.97
C SER A 49 2.18 -11.22 3.44
N TYR A 50 2.12 -12.50 3.79
CA TYR A 50 1.90 -13.00 5.14
C TYR A 50 3.17 -13.02 6.00
N LEU A 51 4.38 -12.91 5.43
CA LEU A 51 5.62 -12.98 6.20
C LEU A 51 5.86 -11.69 7.00
N THR A 52 6.20 -11.86 8.28
CA THR A 52 6.56 -10.75 9.17
C THR A 52 8.02 -10.31 9.05
N GLY A 53 8.86 -11.13 8.40
CA GLY A 53 10.28 -10.85 8.23
C GLY A 53 10.91 -11.63 7.08
N ASN A 54 11.88 -12.49 7.41
CA ASN A 54 12.67 -13.24 6.42
C ASN A 54 11.94 -14.48 5.86
N GLN A 55 12.41 -14.96 4.71
CA GLN A 55 11.83 -16.09 3.96
C GLN A 55 12.00 -17.47 4.61
N ILE A 56 12.84 -17.64 5.63
CA ILE A 56 13.26 -18.96 6.12
C ILE A 56 12.70 -19.27 7.51
N SER A 57 12.66 -18.30 8.42
CA SER A 57 12.39 -18.54 9.84
C SER A 57 11.50 -17.50 10.53
N SER A 58 11.04 -16.47 9.81
CA SER A 58 10.12 -15.50 10.41
C SER A 58 8.70 -16.06 10.58
N ALA A 59 7.90 -15.43 11.43
CA ALA A 59 6.51 -15.82 11.59
C ALA A 59 5.64 -15.33 10.41
N SER A 60 4.50 -15.97 10.22
CA SER A 60 3.42 -15.50 9.34
C SER A 60 2.37 -14.74 10.16
N SER A 61 1.72 -13.74 9.58
CA SER A 61 0.66 -12.94 10.21
C SER A 61 -0.23 -12.24 9.17
N GLU A 62 -1.44 -11.87 9.57
CA GLU A 62 -2.34 -10.98 8.81
C GLU A 62 -1.87 -9.51 8.86
N GLU A 63 -1.11 -9.11 9.89
CA GLU A 63 -0.64 -7.72 10.06
C GLU A 63 0.11 -7.14 8.85
N PRO A 64 1.13 -7.82 8.27
CA PRO A 64 1.81 -7.31 7.07
C PRO A 64 0.86 -7.18 5.87
N ILE A 65 -0.16 -8.03 5.76
CA ILE A 65 -1.20 -7.95 4.73
C ILE A 65 -2.04 -6.68 4.92
N ILE A 66 -2.52 -6.44 6.15
CA ILE A 66 -3.30 -5.24 6.50
C ILE A 66 -2.49 -3.97 6.18
N ASN A 67 -1.22 -3.95 6.61
CA ASN A 67 -0.31 -2.82 6.36
C ASN A 67 -0.05 -2.60 4.87
N ALA A 68 0.11 -3.67 4.08
CA ALA A 68 0.29 -3.60 2.64
C ALA A 68 -0.94 -2.98 1.95
N LEU A 69 -2.14 -3.45 2.30
CA LEU A 69 -3.40 -2.95 1.74
C LEU A 69 -3.63 -1.46 2.10
N GLN A 70 -3.35 -1.06 3.34
CA GLN A 70 -3.43 0.34 3.78
C GLN A 70 -2.46 1.24 3.01
N ARG A 71 -1.28 0.72 2.63
CA ARG A 71 -0.29 1.43 1.80
C ARG A 71 -0.64 1.47 0.31
N GLY A 72 -1.72 0.83 -0.11
CA GLY A 72 -2.21 0.87 -1.48
C GLY A 72 -1.83 -0.33 -2.35
N VAL A 73 -1.29 -1.41 -1.78
CA VAL A 73 -1.13 -2.69 -2.51
C VAL A 73 -2.50 -3.17 -3.01
N ARG A 74 -2.51 -3.81 -4.19
CA ARG A 74 -3.72 -4.28 -4.87
C ARG A 74 -3.75 -5.79 -5.09
N VAL A 75 -2.62 -6.46 -4.88
CA VAL A 75 -2.52 -7.93 -4.95
C VAL A 75 -1.69 -8.39 -3.77
N ILE A 76 -2.18 -9.42 -3.08
CA ILE A 76 -1.49 -10.09 -1.99
C ILE A 76 -1.30 -11.56 -2.36
N GLU A 77 -0.34 -12.21 -1.71
CA GLU A 77 -0.04 -13.63 -1.90
C GLU A 77 -0.33 -14.39 -0.60
N LEU A 78 -0.95 -15.56 -0.74
CA LEU A 78 -1.30 -16.48 0.34
C LEU A 78 -0.88 -17.89 -0.05
N ASP A 79 0.14 -18.41 0.62
CA ASP A 79 0.61 -19.78 0.40
C ASP A 79 -0.12 -20.72 1.35
N MET A 80 -1.12 -21.42 0.80
CA MET A 80 -2.02 -22.27 1.57
C MET A 80 -1.49 -23.71 1.65
N TRP A 81 -1.29 -24.20 2.87
CA TRP A 81 -0.85 -25.57 3.15
C TRP A 81 -1.88 -26.29 4.00
N PRO A 82 -2.12 -27.60 3.81
CA PRO A 82 -2.91 -28.38 4.77
C PRO A 82 -2.23 -28.35 6.14
N ASN A 83 -3.01 -28.11 7.19
CA ASN A 83 -2.50 -28.19 8.55
C ASN A 83 -2.14 -29.65 8.93
N SER A 84 -1.53 -29.85 10.10
CA SER A 84 -1.06 -31.17 10.54
C SER A 84 -2.17 -32.21 10.69
N THR A 85 -3.38 -31.79 11.04
CA THR A 85 -4.59 -32.63 11.18
C THR A 85 -5.33 -32.86 9.86
N LYS A 86 -4.97 -32.15 8.79
CA LYS A 86 -5.58 -32.20 7.45
C LYS A 86 -7.08 -31.88 7.41
N ASP A 87 -7.55 -31.08 8.36
CA ASP A 87 -8.94 -30.63 8.46
C ASP A 87 -9.10 -29.12 8.20
N ASP A 88 -7.99 -28.40 8.06
CA ASP A 88 -7.95 -26.95 7.85
C ASP A 88 -6.68 -26.55 7.06
N VAL A 89 -6.51 -25.25 6.80
CA VAL A 89 -5.35 -24.68 6.10
C VAL A 89 -4.55 -23.72 6.99
N ASP A 90 -3.23 -23.79 6.84
CA ASP A 90 -2.27 -22.88 7.42
C ASP A 90 -1.63 -22.03 6.31
N ILE A 91 -1.35 -20.76 6.60
CA ILE A 91 -0.60 -19.87 5.70
C ILE A 91 0.85 -19.80 6.18
N MET A 92 1.79 -20.21 5.34
CA MET A 92 3.22 -20.21 5.62
C MET A 92 4.07 -20.44 4.37
N HIS A 93 5.38 -20.18 4.47
CA HIS A 93 6.32 -20.51 3.40
C HIS A 93 6.73 -21.99 3.50
N GLY A 94 6.28 -22.78 2.53
CA GLY A 94 6.41 -24.23 2.54
C GLY A 94 7.86 -24.73 2.58
N GLY A 95 8.10 -25.80 3.35
CA GLY A 95 9.44 -26.42 3.45
C GLY A 95 10.46 -25.58 4.21
N THR A 96 10.03 -24.56 4.95
CA THR A 96 10.90 -23.69 5.76
C THR A 96 10.54 -23.78 7.25
N LEU A 97 11.22 -22.97 8.07
CA LEU A 97 10.98 -22.83 9.51
C LEU A 97 10.02 -21.68 9.83
N THR A 98 9.33 -21.12 8.84
CA THR A 98 8.37 -20.04 9.10
C THR A 98 7.19 -20.55 9.91
N ALA A 99 6.82 -19.86 10.98
CA ALA A 99 5.67 -20.24 11.80
C ALA A 99 4.36 -19.96 11.03
N PRO A 100 3.41 -20.91 10.98
CA PRO A 100 2.15 -20.73 10.27
C PRO A 100 1.20 -19.76 10.97
N VAL A 101 0.30 -19.17 10.19
CA VAL A 101 -0.85 -18.41 10.70
C VAL A 101 -2.15 -18.95 10.11
N LYS A 102 -3.18 -19.04 10.94
CA LYS A 102 -4.56 -19.26 10.47
C LYS A 102 -5.17 -17.90 10.15
N ILE A 103 -5.68 -17.73 8.93
CA ILE A 103 -6.41 -16.53 8.56
C ILE A 103 -7.90 -16.77 8.82
N THR A 104 -8.47 -16.00 9.75
CA THR A 104 -9.89 -16.11 10.10
C THR A 104 -10.77 -15.35 9.11
N LYS A 105 -11.95 -15.93 8.81
CA LYS A 105 -12.94 -15.36 7.90
C LYS A 105 -13.85 -14.34 8.58
#